data_AF-A0A286UPR8-F1
#
_entry.id   AF-A0A286UPR8-F1
#
_cell.length_a   1.000
_cell.length_b   1.000
_cell.length_c   1.000
_cell.angle_alpha   90.00
_cell.angle_beta   90.00
_cell.angle_gamma   90.00
#
_symmetry.space_group_name_H-M   'P 1'
#
loop_
_entity.id
_entity.type
_entity.pdbx_description
1 polymer ?
#
loop_
_entity_poly.entity_id
_entity_poly.type
_entity_poly.pdbx_seq_one_letter_code
_entity_poly.pdbx_strand_id
1 'polypeptide(L)'
;MLVETSGVLLKVRLTPRSGRRSPPCANHLGYSSDQSSDAPKEPSTRADPFVLNSLHEGFLSASQFASSPVPHFLFKIFSVPLITMISTRFVLTSILVAASAVYAQTPAYLSPVLLEAGNNAGKCLTASSNSNGAAVSIQSCTGADSQKWTFDGGSVKLFDNSKCLDVVNGQDVDGAKLQIWDCSNNGNPNQQFYYTGDYRLAWTNHGKCVDLTGGSLADGNQVQVWSCTSGNANQVWNTGYHISSLPEKSENGQSGTNNCGTSTSQDSQCQTAWINDVDDFCLWAPPSTGTIGDTERIEVAWCTKSGRGARTIPDGTLQGVHFVKTPDYVQVTGVGDFTKINVANGDEGGELDPHGADGNGNPIGGLVFGNTFGSNLQYHEWTSFISYNEFCFRACVGPNAARNCQHIYDVMGCYWNMPANYDSGVFESCDADDDEPMGVYGTSTWFQGVSPTPDPHPAAASSNCRTVPTVGVSSLKKKRALEKITALPTSTPF
;
A
#
# COMPACT_ATOMS: atom_id res chain seq x y z
N MET A 1 9.38 29.67 -38.44
CA MET A 1 8.39 29.98 -39.48
C MET A 1 7.22 30.61 -38.77
N LEU A 2 7.07 31.94 -38.89
CA LEU A 2 6.02 32.74 -38.26
C LEU A 2 4.70 32.51 -38.97
N VAL A 3 3.61 32.32 -38.22
CA VAL A 3 2.26 32.64 -38.67
C VAL A 3 1.51 33.28 -37.50
N GLU A 4 1.28 34.58 -37.62
CA GLU A 4 0.29 35.36 -36.88
C GLU A 4 -1.11 35.06 -37.42
N THR A 5 -2.11 34.98 -36.53
CA THR A 5 -3.48 35.40 -36.86
C THR A 5 -4.16 36.06 -35.65
N SER A 6 -4.76 37.21 -35.95
CA SER A 6 -5.60 38.14 -35.19
C SER A 6 -6.68 37.44 -34.33
N GLY A 7 -7.13 37.90 -33.15
CA GLY A 7 -7.44 39.27 -32.74
C GLY A 7 -8.96 39.52 -32.81
N VAL A 8 -9.72 39.16 -31.75
CA VAL A 8 -11.09 39.67 -31.51
C VAL A 8 -11.24 40.03 -30.04
N LEU A 9 -11.49 41.32 -29.81
CA LEU A 9 -11.60 41.99 -28.51
C LEU A 9 -13.08 42.04 -28.10
N LEU A 10 -13.50 41.26 -27.09
CA LEU A 10 -14.85 41.39 -26.51
C LEU A 10 -14.82 42.37 -25.33
N LYS A 11 -15.55 43.47 -25.48
CA LYS A 11 -15.63 44.60 -24.56
C LYS A 11 -16.82 44.38 -23.61
N VAL A 12 -16.59 43.84 -22.41
CA VAL A 12 -17.65 43.75 -21.38
C VAL A 12 -17.59 44.99 -20.48
N ARG A 13 -18.71 45.71 -20.44
CA ARG A 13 -18.92 46.99 -19.77
C ARG A 13 -19.40 46.70 -18.34
N LEU A 14 -18.63 47.14 -17.33
CA LEU A 14 -19.06 47.15 -15.93
C LEU A 14 -19.90 48.42 -15.67
N THR A 15 -21.04 48.26 -15.02
CA THR A 15 -21.76 49.36 -14.34
C THR A 15 -22.16 48.92 -12.93
N PRO A 16 -21.96 49.76 -11.91
CA PRO A 16 -22.13 49.39 -10.51
C PRO A 16 -23.59 49.60 -10.06
N ARG A 17 -24.06 48.78 -9.11
CA ARG A 17 -25.25 49.13 -8.33
C ARG A 17 -25.04 48.89 -6.84
N SER A 18 -25.44 49.94 -6.13
CA SER A 18 -25.27 50.27 -4.73
C SER A 18 -26.17 49.48 -3.76
N GLY A 19 -25.59 49.11 -2.62
CA GLY A 19 -26.06 49.53 -1.29
C GLY A 19 -27.18 48.74 -0.59
N ARG A 20 -26.84 48.15 0.57
CA ARG A 20 -27.53 48.23 1.88
C ARG A 20 -26.71 47.45 2.91
N ARG A 21 -26.00 48.14 3.82
CA ARG A 21 -26.38 48.43 5.23
C ARG A 21 -26.45 47.20 6.14
N SER A 22 -25.38 46.98 6.92
CA SER A 22 -25.42 46.48 8.32
C SER A 22 -26.19 47.49 9.20
N PRO A 23 -26.74 47.13 10.39
CA PRO A 23 -25.97 47.03 11.65
C PRO A 23 -26.65 46.11 12.73
N PRO A 24 -26.38 46.21 14.06
CA PRO A 24 -25.13 45.97 14.79
C PRO A 24 -25.25 45.03 16.05
N CYS A 25 -24.09 44.61 16.56
CA CYS A 25 -23.62 44.38 17.95
C CYS A 25 -24.59 44.02 19.10
N ALA A 26 -24.17 43.04 19.93
CA ALA A 26 -24.11 43.21 21.39
C ALA A 26 -23.09 42.26 22.06
N ASN A 27 -22.22 42.84 22.87
CA ASN A 27 -21.29 42.24 23.84
C ASN A 27 -22.04 41.63 25.04
N HIS A 28 -21.42 40.69 25.77
CA HIS A 28 -21.06 40.89 27.19
C HIS A 28 -20.17 39.74 27.76
N LEU A 29 -19.01 40.15 28.32
CA LEU A 29 -18.34 39.75 29.58
C LEU A 29 -18.56 38.32 30.12
N GLY A 30 -17.58 37.50 30.51
CA GLY A 30 -16.29 37.77 31.15
C GLY A 30 -16.27 37.08 32.52
N TYR A 31 -15.31 36.19 32.82
CA TYR A 31 -14.89 35.73 34.17
C TYR A 31 -13.61 34.88 33.98
N SER A 32 -12.43 35.42 34.28
CA SER A 32 -11.67 35.32 35.55
C SER A 32 -11.06 33.94 35.83
N SER A 33 -9.75 34.00 36.00
CA SER A 33 -8.81 33.05 36.60
C SER A 33 -9.31 32.33 37.84
N ASP A 34 -8.91 31.07 38.01
CA ASP A 34 -8.18 30.66 39.21
C ASP A 34 -7.35 29.38 39.02
N GLN A 35 -6.17 29.39 39.65
CA GLN A 35 -5.29 28.26 39.87
C GLN A 35 -5.89 27.37 40.98
N SER A 36 -5.78 26.04 40.85
CA SER A 36 -5.38 25.21 42.01
C SER A 36 -4.90 23.83 41.57
N SER A 37 -3.67 23.54 41.99
CA SER A 37 -3.13 22.21 42.28
C SER A 37 -4.14 21.28 42.95
N ASP A 38 -4.16 20.01 42.55
CA ASP A 38 -4.03 18.89 43.50
C ASP A 38 -3.87 17.55 42.77
N ALA A 39 -2.79 16.85 43.11
CA ALA A 39 -2.47 15.49 42.69
C ALA A 39 -3.14 14.47 43.63
N PRO A 40 -3.67 13.34 43.13
CA PRO A 40 -4.07 12.23 44.00
C PRO A 40 -2.90 11.28 44.27
N LYS A 41 -2.72 10.99 45.55
CA LYS A 41 -1.83 10.00 46.15
C LYS A 41 -2.21 8.57 45.77
N GLU A 42 -1.21 7.74 45.49
CA GLU A 42 -1.31 6.28 45.58
C GLU A 42 -1.59 5.81 47.02
N PRO A 43 -2.27 4.67 47.19
CA PRO A 43 -2.12 3.84 48.37
C PRO A 43 -1.38 2.53 48.03
N SER A 44 -0.26 2.31 48.72
CA SER A 44 0.26 0.95 48.95
C SER A 44 -0.56 0.27 50.06
N THR A 45 -0.83 -1.03 49.95
CA THR A 45 -0.43 -2.05 50.96
C THR A 45 -1.00 -3.45 50.65
N ARG A 46 -0.08 -4.41 50.58
CA ARG A 46 -0.04 -5.69 51.33
C ARG A 46 -1.10 -6.78 51.06
N ALA A 47 -0.64 -7.91 50.53
CA ALA A 47 -1.16 -9.24 50.84
C ALA A 47 0.00 -10.21 51.09
N ASP A 48 -0.08 -10.91 52.22
CA ASP A 48 0.84 -11.93 52.75
C ASP A 48 0.40 -13.36 52.29
N PRO A 49 1.19 -14.43 52.58
CA PRO A 49 1.44 -15.56 51.66
C PRO A 49 0.83 -16.91 52.09
N PHE A 50 0.68 -17.86 51.15
CA PHE A 50 0.60 -19.33 51.35
C PHE A 50 0.76 -20.01 49.95
N VAL A 51 1.30 -21.21 49.67
CA VAL A 51 2.24 -22.18 50.26
C VAL A 51 2.36 -23.33 49.23
N LEU A 52 3.59 -23.85 49.05
CA LEU A 52 4.02 -25.21 48.57
C LEU A 52 3.36 -25.87 47.33
N ASN A 53 4.17 -26.19 46.32
CA ASN A 53 4.76 -27.56 46.25
C ASN A 53 5.92 -27.74 45.24
N SER A 54 6.81 -28.61 45.67
CA SER A 54 8.04 -29.17 45.09
C SER A 54 7.92 -29.72 43.65
N LEU A 55 9.03 -29.74 42.89
CA LEU A 55 9.69 -30.98 42.43
C LEU A 55 11.00 -30.73 41.62
N HIS A 56 12.07 -31.36 42.13
CA HIS A 56 13.17 -32.06 41.45
C HIS A 56 14.31 -31.32 40.67
N GLU A 57 15.50 -31.38 41.29
CA GLU A 57 16.75 -32.04 40.83
C GLU A 57 17.36 -31.70 39.45
N GLY A 58 18.64 -31.29 39.45
CA GLY A 58 19.54 -31.50 38.32
C GLY A 58 20.60 -30.42 38.07
N PHE A 59 21.60 -30.29 38.96
CA PHE A 59 22.82 -29.52 38.70
C PHE A 59 23.72 -30.24 37.68
N LEU A 60 24.09 -29.57 36.59
CA LEU A 60 25.26 -29.91 35.78
C LEU A 60 26.13 -28.67 35.55
N SER A 61 27.43 -28.89 35.71
CA SER A 61 28.50 -27.90 35.76
C SER A 61 28.78 -27.28 34.38
N ALA A 62 29.01 -25.97 34.34
CA ALA A 62 29.49 -25.27 33.15
C ALA A 62 31.03 -25.30 33.09
N SER A 63 31.58 -25.76 31.96
CA SER A 63 32.95 -25.47 31.56
C SER A 63 33.03 -25.08 30.08
N GLN A 64 33.68 -23.94 29.86
CA GLN A 64 34.49 -23.51 28.71
C GLN A 64 33.84 -23.43 27.32
N PHE A 65 33.78 -22.21 26.76
CA PHE A 65 34.41 -21.89 25.47
C PHE A 65 34.77 -20.40 25.39
N ALA A 66 35.88 -20.14 24.70
CA ALA A 66 36.71 -18.96 24.76
C ALA A 66 36.18 -17.74 24.00
N SER A 67 36.46 -16.54 24.52
CA SER A 67 36.36 -15.25 23.83
C SER A 67 37.74 -14.84 23.27
N SER A 68 37.77 -14.37 22.02
CA SER A 68 38.93 -13.72 21.39
C SER A 68 38.74 -12.19 21.35
N PRO A 69 39.83 -11.39 21.36
CA PRO A 69 39.77 -9.95 21.66
C PRO A 69 39.69 -9.05 20.42
N VAL A 70 39.08 -7.88 20.61
CA VAL A 70 39.02 -6.73 19.67
C VAL A 70 40.30 -5.89 19.80
N PRO A 71 40.95 -5.43 18.71
CA PRO A 71 42.10 -4.54 18.83
C PRO A 71 41.67 -3.06 18.88
N HIS A 72 42.11 -2.37 19.94
CA HIS A 72 42.14 -0.91 20.03
C HIS A 72 43.33 -0.34 19.23
N PHE A 73 43.08 0.59 18.33
CA PHE A 73 44.13 1.37 17.66
C PHE A 73 44.54 2.58 18.51
N LEU A 74 45.79 2.59 18.97
CA LEU A 74 46.46 3.71 19.61
C LEU A 74 46.99 4.68 18.55
N PHE A 75 46.51 5.93 18.56
CA PHE A 75 47.13 7.03 17.81
C PHE A 75 48.42 7.48 18.49
N LYS A 76 49.58 7.27 17.84
CA LYS A 76 50.85 7.91 18.21
C LYS A 76 51.00 9.22 17.45
N ILE A 77 51.08 10.33 18.17
CA ILE A 77 51.43 11.66 17.65
C ILE A 77 52.97 11.70 17.51
N PHE A 78 53.47 11.86 16.29
CA PHE A 78 54.87 12.23 16.03
C PHE A 78 54.94 13.73 15.68
N SER A 79 55.75 14.48 16.42
CA SER A 79 56.15 15.84 16.11
C SER A 79 57.04 15.88 14.85
N VAL A 80 56.81 16.85 13.96
CA VAL A 80 57.67 17.14 12.79
C VAL A 80 58.21 18.57 12.92
N PRO A 81 59.51 18.82 12.66
CA PRO A 81 60.09 20.15 12.81
C PRO A 81 59.84 21.03 11.57
N LEU A 82 59.82 22.34 11.82
CA LEU A 82 59.60 23.41 10.85
C LEU A 82 60.86 23.64 9.99
N ILE A 83 60.76 23.44 8.66
CA ILE A 83 61.72 23.97 7.69
C ILE A 83 60.96 24.67 6.57
N THR A 84 61.31 25.94 6.37
CA THR A 84 60.85 26.84 5.31
C THR A 84 61.66 26.58 4.03
N MET A 85 61.00 26.48 2.86
CA MET A 85 61.35 27.21 1.61
C MET A 85 60.63 26.67 0.35
N ILE A 86 59.88 27.59 -0.29
CA ILE A 86 59.85 27.92 -1.73
C ILE A 86 59.33 26.88 -2.76
N SER A 87 58.16 27.24 -3.33
CA SER A 87 57.75 27.18 -4.76
C SER A 87 57.91 25.87 -5.54
N THR A 88 56.79 25.17 -5.80
CA THR A 88 56.15 25.07 -7.13
C THR A 88 54.86 24.23 -7.06
N ARG A 89 53.92 24.53 -7.95
CA ARG A 89 52.56 23.99 -8.04
C ARG A 89 52.55 22.48 -8.28
N PHE A 90 51.69 21.74 -7.57
CA PHE A 90 50.74 20.75 -8.09
C PHE A 90 49.92 20.22 -6.92
N VAL A 91 48.71 20.75 -6.73
CA VAL A 91 47.73 20.16 -5.81
C VAL A 91 47.11 18.98 -6.56
N LEU A 92 47.57 17.75 -6.29
CA LEU A 92 46.78 16.57 -6.58
C LEU A 92 45.64 16.53 -5.54
N THR A 93 44.49 17.09 -5.88
CA THR A 93 43.25 16.73 -5.19
C THR A 93 42.90 15.30 -5.57
N SER A 94 43.22 14.36 -4.68
CA SER A 94 42.68 13.00 -4.72
C SER A 94 41.17 13.09 -4.53
N ILE A 95 40.41 13.01 -5.63
CA ILE A 95 38.96 12.82 -5.57
C ILE A 95 38.75 11.36 -5.13
N LEU A 96 38.48 11.15 -3.84
CA LEU A 96 37.83 9.93 -3.38
C LEU A 96 36.42 9.93 -3.98
N VAL A 97 36.27 9.27 -5.13
CA VAL A 97 34.95 8.82 -5.57
C VAL A 97 34.56 7.73 -4.60
N ALA A 98 33.74 8.07 -3.60
CA ALA A 98 32.99 7.06 -2.88
C ALA A 98 32.10 6.40 -3.94
N ALA A 99 32.49 5.21 -4.39
CA ALA A 99 31.58 4.35 -5.13
C ALA A 99 30.44 4.04 -4.15
N SER A 100 29.34 4.76 -4.26
CA SER A 100 28.07 4.30 -3.72
C SER A 100 27.87 2.93 -4.34
N ALA A 101 27.98 1.88 -3.52
CA ALA A 101 27.45 0.59 -3.93
C ALA A 101 25.98 0.86 -4.22
N VAL A 102 25.61 0.94 -5.51
CA VAL A 102 24.23 0.88 -5.93
C VAL A 102 23.81 -0.52 -5.57
N TYR A 103 23.28 -0.71 -4.36
CA TYR A 103 22.50 -1.88 -4.07
C TYR A 103 21.44 -1.93 -5.16
N ALA A 104 21.36 -3.06 -5.88
CA ALA A 104 20.26 -3.30 -6.79
C ALA A 104 18.99 -3.06 -5.97
N GLN A 105 18.29 -1.98 -6.26
CA GLN A 105 17.05 -1.65 -5.58
C GLN A 105 16.11 -2.85 -5.73
N THR A 106 15.55 -3.30 -4.60
CA THR A 106 14.54 -4.36 -4.55
C THR A 106 13.18 -3.73 -4.22
N PRO A 107 12.07 -4.43 -4.50
CA PRO A 107 10.76 -3.98 -4.04
C PRO A 107 10.72 -3.81 -2.52
N ALA A 108 9.82 -2.95 -2.04
CA ALA A 108 9.51 -2.83 -0.60
C ALA A 108 8.92 -4.15 -0.06
N TYR A 109 8.10 -4.81 -0.88
CA TYR A 109 7.53 -6.11 -0.57
C TYR A 109 8.59 -7.22 -0.53
N LEU A 110 8.52 -8.01 0.54
CA LEU A 110 9.40 -9.13 0.81
C LEU A 110 9.16 -10.26 -0.19
N SER A 111 10.26 -10.76 -0.75
CA SER A 111 10.23 -11.91 -1.65
C SER A 111 9.81 -13.22 -0.95
N PRO A 112 9.21 -14.18 -1.68
CA PRO A 112 8.89 -14.10 -3.10
C PRO A 112 7.62 -13.29 -3.37
N VAL A 113 7.64 -12.50 -4.45
CA VAL A 113 6.51 -11.67 -4.91
C VAL A 113 6.01 -12.12 -6.28
N LEU A 114 4.78 -11.77 -6.60
CA LEU A 114 4.32 -11.72 -7.98
C LEU A 114 4.85 -10.44 -8.64
N LEU A 115 5.12 -10.53 -9.94
CA LEU A 115 5.37 -9.35 -10.78
C LEU A 115 4.18 -9.19 -11.72
N GLU A 116 3.33 -8.23 -11.40
CA GLU A 116 2.05 -7.99 -12.06
C GLU A 116 2.17 -6.86 -13.07
N ALA A 117 1.65 -7.03 -14.28
CA ALA A 117 1.71 -5.97 -15.29
C ALA A 117 0.95 -4.73 -14.77
N GLY A 118 1.57 -3.55 -14.74
CA GLY A 118 0.95 -2.33 -14.22
C GLY A 118 -0.35 -1.92 -14.95
N ASN A 119 -0.48 -2.31 -16.22
CA ASN A 119 -1.70 -2.15 -17.00
C ASN A 119 -2.88 -3.03 -16.52
N ASN A 120 -2.61 -4.12 -15.79
CA ASN A 120 -3.60 -5.03 -15.23
C ASN A 120 -2.97 -5.92 -14.14
N ALA A 121 -3.25 -5.61 -12.88
CA ALA A 121 -2.77 -6.35 -11.71
C ALA A 121 -3.18 -7.85 -11.69
N GLY A 122 -4.12 -8.28 -12.56
CA GLY A 122 -4.52 -9.67 -12.70
C GLY A 122 -3.63 -10.52 -13.62
N LYS A 123 -2.60 -9.93 -14.24
CA LYS A 123 -1.65 -10.63 -15.13
C LYS A 123 -0.24 -10.64 -14.54
N CYS A 124 0.31 -11.83 -14.36
CA CYS A 124 1.58 -12.06 -13.70
C CYS A 124 2.66 -12.56 -14.66
N LEU A 125 3.88 -12.08 -14.48
CA LEU A 125 5.10 -12.61 -15.09
C LEU A 125 5.27 -14.08 -14.70
N THR A 126 5.30 -14.96 -15.69
CA THR A 126 5.19 -16.40 -15.53
C THR A 126 6.19 -17.13 -16.41
N ALA A 127 6.99 -18.03 -15.82
CA ALA A 127 7.79 -18.97 -16.59
C ALA A 127 6.96 -20.15 -17.10
N SER A 128 7.10 -20.53 -18.37
CA SER A 128 6.29 -21.59 -18.98
C SER A 128 6.58 -23.00 -18.44
N SER A 129 7.77 -23.23 -17.86
CA SER A 129 8.17 -24.46 -17.17
C SER A 129 9.42 -24.21 -16.30
N ASN A 130 9.89 -25.21 -15.56
CA ASN A 130 11.17 -25.18 -14.82
C ASN A 130 12.35 -25.73 -15.65
N SER A 131 12.41 -25.40 -16.94
CA SER A 131 13.50 -25.82 -17.84
C SER A 131 14.28 -24.62 -18.34
N ASN A 132 15.58 -24.78 -18.57
CA ASN A 132 16.38 -23.74 -19.20
C ASN A 132 15.81 -23.40 -20.58
N GLY A 133 15.71 -22.09 -20.85
CA GLY A 133 15.12 -21.56 -22.07
C GLY A 133 13.59 -21.52 -22.07
N ALA A 134 12.93 -21.87 -20.96
CA ALA A 134 11.49 -21.69 -20.84
C ALA A 134 11.14 -20.20 -20.97
N ALA A 135 10.13 -19.91 -21.78
CA ALA A 135 9.71 -18.55 -22.07
C ALA A 135 9.14 -17.89 -20.81
N VAL A 136 9.46 -16.60 -20.64
CA VAL A 136 8.80 -15.76 -19.65
C VAL A 136 7.70 -14.97 -20.35
N SER A 137 6.46 -15.17 -19.93
CA SER A 137 5.27 -14.58 -20.52
C SER A 137 4.34 -14.07 -19.42
N ILE A 138 3.33 -13.28 -19.77
CA ILE A 138 2.25 -13.01 -18.83
C ILE A 138 1.18 -14.10 -18.87
N GLN A 139 0.63 -14.43 -17.70
CA GLN A 139 -0.53 -15.30 -17.53
C GLN A 139 -1.44 -14.70 -16.47
N SER A 140 -2.67 -15.18 -16.36
CA SER A 140 -3.51 -14.89 -15.19
C SER A 140 -2.77 -15.24 -13.90
N CYS A 141 -2.83 -14.36 -12.90
CA CYS A 141 -2.21 -14.58 -11.60
C CYS A 141 -2.88 -15.76 -10.87
N THR A 142 -2.08 -16.67 -10.34
CA THR A 142 -2.57 -17.90 -9.65
C THR A 142 -1.84 -18.18 -8.33
N GLY A 143 -0.68 -17.56 -8.09
CA GLY A 143 0.18 -17.90 -6.95
C GLY A 143 0.97 -19.20 -7.13
N ALA A 144 1.08 -19.71 -8.36
CA ALA A 144 1.94 -20.85 -8.68
C ALA A 144 3.43 -20.50 -8.54
N ASP A 145 4.27 -21.50 -8.29
CA ASP A 145 5.72 -21.30 -8.12
C ASP A 145 6.41 -20.76 -9.39
N SER A 146 5.81 -20.94 -10.56
CA SER A 146 6.25 -20.33 -11.82
C SER A 146 6.01 -18.82 -11.93
N GLN A 147 5.33 -18.21 -10.95
CA GLN A 147 5.00 -16.79 -10.86
C GLN A 147 5.63 -16.10 -9.65
N LYS A 148 6.31 -16.85 -8.79
CA LYS A 148 6.90 -16.37 -7.53
C LYS A 148 8.36 -15.99 -7.77
N TRP A 149 8.63 -14.70 -7.75
CA TRP A 149 9.94 -14.12 -8.05
C TRP A 149 10.62 -13.61 -6.77
N THR A 150 11.87 -14.01 -6.59
CA THR A 150 12.73 -13.61 -5.49
C THR A 150 13.81 -12.66 -5.99
N PHE A 151 13.92 -11.49 -5.38
CA PHE A 151 15.01 -10.55 -5.64
C PHE A 151 16.17 -10.85 -4.71
N ASP A 152 17.34 -11.16 -5.28
CA ASP A 152 18.53 -11.50 -4.51
C ASP A 152 19.81 -11.16 -5.28
N GLY A 153 20.62 -10.25 -4.73
CA GLY A 153 21.96 -9.94 -5.23
C GLY A 153 22.00 -9.43 -6.67
N GLY A 154 20.95 -8.74 -7.13
CA GLY A 154 20.81 -8.29 -8.52
C GLY A 154 20.20 -9.33 -9.46
N SER A 155 19.78 -10.49 -8.97
CA SER A 155 19.08 -11.50 -9.77
C SER A 155 17.62 -11.64 -9.34
N VAL A 156 16.76 -11.97 -10.31
CA VAL A 156 15.32 -12.19 -10.11
C VAL A 156 15.05 -13.66 -10.35
N LYS A 157 14.80 -14.40 -9.26
CA LYS A 157 14.90 -15.85 -9.20
C LYS A 157 13.54 -16.51 -9.00
N LEU A 158 13.41 -17.77 -9.37
CA LEU A 158 12.20 -18.58 -9.15
C LEU A 158 12.57 -20.05 -8.98
N PHE A 159 11.59 -20.90 -8.62
CA PHE A 159 11.78 -22.33 -8.36
C PHE A 159 12.92 -22.61 -7.35
N ASP A 160 12.72 -22.20 -6.11
CA ASP A 160 13.69 -22.33 -5.00
C ASP A 160 15.08 -21.74 -5.34
N ASN A 161 15.06 -20.58 -5.98
CA ASN A 161 16.25 -19.82 -6.39
C ASN A 161 17.18 -20.57 -7.36
N SER A 162 16.70 -21.63 -8.02
CA SER A 162 17.50 -22.41 -8.98
C SER A 162 17.50 -21.82 -10.40
N LYS A 163 16.48 -21.01 -10.72
CA LYS A 163 16.32 -20.36 -12.02
C LYS A 163 16.30 -18.85 -11.87
N CYS A 164 16.82 -18.17 -12.87
CA CYS A 164 16.96 -16.72 -12.93
C CYS A 164 16.28 -16.18 -14.20
N LEU A 165 15.65 -15.01 -14.11
CA LEU A 165 15.24 -14.21 -15.26
C LEU A 165 16.47 -13.92 -16.13
N ASP A 166 16.34 -14.13 -17.43
CA ASP A 166 17.47 -14.13 -18.35
C ASP A 166 17.07 -13.49 -19.69
N VAL A 167 17.89 -12.56 -20.18
CA VAL A 167 17.78 -12.06 -21.56
C VAL A 167 18.39 -13.10 -22.51
N VAL A 168 17.58 -13.62 -23.43
CA VAL A 168 17.99 -14.68 -24.36
C VAL A 168 19.29 -14.29 -25.07
N ASN A 169 20.34 -15.11 -24.87
CA ASN A 169 21.69 -14.91 -25.44
C ASN A 169 22.33 -13.54 -25.13
N GLY A 170 21.84 -12.81 -24.13
CA GLY A 170 22.35 -11.47 -23.79
C GLY A 170 22.22 -10.46 -24.91
N GLN A 171 21.20 -10.60 -25.76
CA GLN A 171 21.01 -9.72 -26.92
C GLN A 171 20.59 -8.32 -26.46
N ASP A 172 21.50 -7.36 -26.59
CA ASP A 172 21.27 -5.95 -26.22
C ASP A 172 20.58 -5.16 -27.34
N VAL A 173 19.37 -5.60 -27.69
CA VAL A 173 18.51 -4.95 -28.69
C VAL A 173 17.08 -4.88 -28.19
N ASP A 174 16.36 -3.86 -28.63
CA ASP A 174 14.92 -3.75 -28.35
C ASP A 174 14.16 -4.93 -28.97
N GLY A 175 13.30 -5.54 -28.15
CA GLY A 175 12.53 -6.72 -28.54
C GLY A 175 13.20 -8.06 -28.27
N ALA A 176 14.42 -8.07 -27.72
CA ALA A 176 15.03 -9.31 -27.22
C ALA A 176 14.14 -9.95 -26.16
N LYS A 177 13.83 -11.24 -26.31
CA LYS A 177 12.87 -11.94 -25.45
C LYS A 177 13.50 -12.36 -24.12
N LEU A 178 12.66 -12.46 -23.10
CA LEU A 178 13.05 -13.04 -21.82
C LEU A 178 12.74 -14.54 -21.76
N GLN A 179 13.60 -15.24 -21.05
CA GLN A 179 13.50 -16.64 -20.69
C GLN A 179 13.90 -16.80 -19.22
N ILE A 180 13.83 -18.03 -18.74
CA ILE A 180 14.55 -18.41 -17.52
C ILE A 180 15.75 -19.30 -17.87
N TRP A 181 16.76 -19.23 -17.04
CA TRP A 181 17.93 -20.10 -17.13
C TRP A 181 18.45 -20.43 -15.73
N ASP A 182 19.29 -21.46 -15.61
CA ASP A 182 20.00 -21.74 -14.36
C ASP A 182 20.71 -20.47 -13.88
N CYS A 183 20.54 -20.18 -12.58
CA CYS A 183 21.18 -19.04 -11.98
C CYS A 183 22.71 -19.18 -12.01
N SER A 184 23.39 -18.14 -12.49
CA SER A 184 24.85 -18.07 -12.45
C SER A 184 25.33 -17.42 -11.15
N ASN A 185 26.20 -18.11 -10.42
CA ASN A 185 26.85 -17.56 -9.23
C ASN A 185 27.98 -16.55 -9.54
N ASN A 186 28.28 -16.31 -10.82
CA ASN A 186 29.39 -15.48 -11.27
C ASN A 186 28.95 -14.11 -11.84
N GLY A 187 27.72 -13.67 -11.55
CA GLY A 187 27.22 -12.37 -12.03
C GLY A 187 27.06 -12.31 -13.55
N ASN A 188 26.42 -13.34 -14.14
CA ASN A 188 26.10 -13.35 -15.58
C ASN A 188 25.30 -12.09 -15.94
N PRO A 189 25.82 -11.19 -16.80
CA PRO A 189 25.16 -9.91 -17.12
C PRO A 189 23.72 -10.08 -17.63
N ASN A 190 23.42 -11.18 -18.33
CA ASN A 190 22.07 -11.47 -18.86
C ASN A 190 21.01 -11.66 -17.77
N GLN A 191 21.43 -11.89 -16.53
CA GLN A 191 20.60 -12.25 -15.36
C GLN A 191 20.65 -11.19 -14.26
N GLN A 192 21.14 -9.99 -14.59
CA GLN A 192 21.30 -8.90 -13.62
C GLN A 192 20.22 -7.83 -13.81
N PHE A 193 19.27 -7.75 -12.90
CA PHE A 193 18.20 -6.76 -12.91
C PHE A 193 18.10 -6.05 -11.56
N TYR A 194 17.56 -4.84 -11.58
CA TYR A 194 17.18 -4.11 -10.39
C TYR A 194 15.78 -3.52 -10.57
N TYR A 195 15.05 -3.46 -9.47
CA TYR A 195 13.74 -2.84 -9.42
C TYR A 195 13.93 -1.33 -9.18
N THR A 196 13.09 -0.49 -9.76
CA THR A 196 13.23 0.97 -9.68
C THR A 196 12.10 1.56 -8.84
N GLY A 197 12.30 2.77 -8.32
CA GLY A 197 11.26 3.49 -7.56
C GLY A 197 10.02 3.86 -8.40
N ASP A 198 10.10 3.82 -9.73
CA ASP A 198 8.96 3.97 -10.64
C ASP A 198 8.46 2.62 -11.19
N TYR A 199 8.62 1.56 -10.39
CA TYR A 199 8.07 0.22 -10.59
C TYR A 199 8.51 -0.49 -11.88
N ARG A 200 9.68 -0.15 -12.44
CA ARG A 200 10.27 -0.89 -13.56
C ARG A 200 11.28 -1.92 -13.09
N LEU A 201 11.38 -3.02 -13.84
CA LEU A 201 12.47 -3.97 -13.72
C LEU A 201 13.52 -3.69 -14.80
N ALA A 202 14.64 -3.08 -14.41
CA ALA A 202 15.68 -2.60 -15.33
C ALA A 202 16.84 -3.59 -15.45
N TRP A 203 17.30 -3.83 -16.68
CA TRP A 203 18.47 -4.64 -16.98
C TRP A 203 19.76 -3.84 -16.67
N THR A 204 20.54 -4.34 -15.71
CA THR A 204 21.68 -3.64 -15.12
C THR A 204 22.70 -3.23 -16.18
N ASN A 205 22.98 -1.93 -16.30
CA ASN A 205 23.94 -1.33 -17.24
C ASN A 205 23.57 -1.37 -18.74
N HIS A 206 22.33 -1.69 -19.10
CA HIS A 206 21.88 -1.75 -20.50
C HIS A 206 20.91 -0.64 -20.92
N GLY A 207 20.32 0.10 -19.97
CA GLY A 207 19.31 1.13 -20.28
C GLY A 207 18.00 0.55 -20.83
N LYS A 208 17.75 -0.75 -20.60
CA LYS A 208 16.56 -1.47 -21.03
C LYS A 208 15.78 -2.00 -19.83
N CYS A 209 14.48 -2.08 -19.99
CA CYS A 209 13.53 -2.48 -18.97
C CYS A 209 12.73 -3.69 -19.48
N VAL A 210 12.30 -4.54 -18.55
CA VAL A 210 11.32 -5.59 -18.85
C VAL A 210 10.04 -4.93 -19.34
N ASP A 211 9.58 -5.37 -20.50
CA ASP A 211 8.57 -4.71 -21.30
C ASP A 211 7.49 -5.71 -21.73
N LEU A 212 6.24 -5.35 -21.48
CA LEU A 212 5.07 -6.04 -21.99
C LEU A 212 4.98 -5.83 -23.49
N THR A 213 5.38 -6.84 -24.27
CA THR A 213 5.44 -6.77 -25.74
C THR A 213 4.14 -6.22 -26.34
N GLY A 214 4.24 -5.05 -26.96
CA GLY A 214 3.13 -4.38 -27.64
C GLY A 214 1.97 -3.98 -26.72
N GLY A 215 2.16 -3.98 -25.39
CA GLY A 215 1.12 -3.71 -24.40
C GLY A 215 0.01 -4.76 -24.34
N SER A 216 0.17 -5.90 -25.02
CA SER A 216 -0.89 -6.91 -25.11
C SER A 216 -1.03 -7.68 -23.80
N LEU A 217 -2.25 -7.67 -23.23
CA LEU A 217 -2.61 -8.43 -22.03
C LEU A 217 -3.08 -9.87 -22.31
N ALA A 218 -2.88 -10.36 -23.54
CA ALA A 218 -3.22 -11.73 -23.90
C ALA A 218 -2.33 -12.74 -23.15
N ASP A 219 -2.95 -13.78 -22.60
CA ASP A 219 -2.23 -14.88 -21.96
C ASP A 219 -1.23 -15.51 -22.93
N GLY A 220 0.00 -15.73 -22.45
CA GLY A 220 1.10 -16.26 -23.25
C GLY A 220 1.88 -15.21 -24.04
N ASN A 221 1.54 -13.92 -23.93
CA ASN A 221 2.35 -12.86 -24.51
C ASN A 221 3.76 -12.88 -23.86
N GLN A 222 4.76 -13.30 -24.64
CA GLN A 222 6.14 -13.39 -24.17
C GLN A 222 6.72 -11.99 -24.01
N VAL A 223 7.23 -11.69 -22.81
CA VAL A 223 7.80 -10.38 -22.51
C VAL A 223 9.18 -10.23 -23.14
N GLN A 224 9.61 -8.99 -23.26
CA GLN A 224 10.87 -8.61 -23.88
C GLN A 224 11.63 -7.61 -23.02
N VAL A 225 12.84 -7.25 -23.44
CA VAL A 225 13.49 -6.02 -23.00
C VAL A 225 13.30 -4.94 -24.05
N TRP A 226 13.12 -3.71 -23.59
CA TRP A 226 13.00 -2.52 -24.43
C TRP A 226 13.63 -1.32 -23.74
N SER A 227 14.11 -0.35 -24.51
CA SER A 227 14.65 0.92 -23.99
C SER A 227 13.73 1.51 -22.90
N CYS A 228 14.29 1.76 -21.71
CA CYS A 228 13.52 2.26 -20.58
C CYS A 228 12.93 3.64 -20.91
N THR A 229 11.63 3.83 -20.68
CA THR A 229 10.93 5.08 -20.99
C THR A 229 10.05 5.51 -19.82
N SER A 230 10.19 6.77 -19.39
CA SER A 230 9.37 7.35 -18.33
C SER A 230 7.88 7.36 -18.71
N GLY A 231 7.00 7.00 -17.79
CA GLY A 231 5.55 6.96 -18.01
C GLY A 231 5.07 5.86 -18.98
N ASN A 232 5.95 4.95 -19.42
CA ASN A 232 5.53 3.83 -20.24
C ASN A 232 4.93 2.72 -19.36
N ALA A 233 3.60 2.60 -19.39
CA ALA A 233 2.86 1.64 -18.58
C ALA A 233 3.15 0.16 -18.96
N ASN A 234 3.71 -0.12 -20.15
CA ASN A 234 4.16 -1.46 -20.53
C ASN A 234 5.41 -1.92 -19.77
N GLN A 235 6.12 -1.00 -19.11
CA GLN A 235 7.35 -1.28 -18.36
C GLN A 235 7.14 -1.22 -16.84
N VAL A 236 5.89 -1.00 -16.41
CA VAL A 236 5.49 -0.99 -15.01
C VAL A 236 5.12 -2.41 -14.59
N TRP A 237 5.69 -2.86 -13.48
CA TRP A 237 5.49 -4.20 -12.93
C TRP A 237 5.25 -4.09 -11.42
N ASN A 238 3.98 -4.03 -11.00
CA ASN A 238 3.65 -3.99 -9.58
C ASN A 238 4.11 -5.28 -8.90
N THR A 239 4.52 -5.17 -7.64
CA THR A 239 4.91 -6.34 -6.84
C THR A 239 3.81 -6.66 -5.87
N GLY A 240 3.40 -7.92 -5.79
CA GLY A 240 2.21 -8.32 -5.02
C GLY A 240 2.23 -9.75 -4.56
N TYR A 241 1.08 -10.18 -4.05
CA TYR A 241 0.84 -11.54 -3.57
C TYR A 241 -0.52 -12.03 -4.05
N HIS A 242 -0.60 -13.33 -4.34
CA HIS A 242 -1.88 -13.97 -4.57
C HIS A 242 -2.51 -14.32 -3.21
N ILE A 243 -3.83 -14.15 -3.09
CA ILE A 243 -4.55 -14.43 -1.84
C ILE A 243 -4.36 -15.86 -1.30
N SER A 244 -4.15 -16.83 -2.19
CA SER A 244 -3.96 -18.24 -1.80
C SER A 244 -2.56 -18.55 -1.29
N SER A 245 -1.65 -17.58 -1.31
CA SER A 245 -0.25 -17.74 -0.95
C SER A 245 0.31 -16.45 -0.33
N LEU A 246 -0.43 -15.88 0.63
CA LEU A 246 0.04 -14.71 1.37
C LEU A 246 1.22 -15.09 2.28
N PRO A 247 2.24 -14.22 2.39
CA PRO A 247 3.31 -14.41 3.37
C PRO A 247 2.79 -14.11 4.78
N GLU A 248 3.56 -14.48 5.80
CA GLU A 248 3.30 -13.95 7.14
C GLU A 248 3.52 -12.44 7.20
N LYS A 249 4.58 -11.95 6.54
CA LYS A 249 4.94 -10.54 6.49
C LYS A 249 5.20 -10.13 5.04
N SER A 250 4.60 -9.04 4.58
CA SER A 250 4.91 -8.45 3.27
C SER A 250 5.98 -7.39 3.35
N GLU A 251 6.25 -6.77 4.50
CA GLU A 251 7.24 -5.69 4.62
C GLU A 251 8.11 -5.81 5.87
N ASN A 252 9.30 -5.20 5.81
CA ASN A 252 10.19 -5.10 6.97
C ASN A 252 9.59 -4.17 8.03
N GLY A 253 9.52 -4.65 9.28
CA GLY A 253 8.95 -3.87 10.38
C GLY A 253 7.46 -4.11 10.62
N GLN A 254 6.80 -4.91 9.78
CA GLN A 254 5.40 -5.28 9.95
C GLN A 254 5.16 -5.99 11.30
N SER A 255 4.22 -5.47 12.11
CA SER A 255 3.88 -6.01 13.43
C SER A 255 2.92 -7.20 13.37
N GLY A 256 1.84 -7.08 12.59
CA GLY A 256 0.79 -8.09 12.42
C GLY A 256 1.12 -9.15 11.36
N THR A 257 0.12 -9.82 10.77
CA THR A 257 0.34 -10.90 9.80
C THR A 257 -0.58 -10.79 8.59
N ASN A 258 -0.10 -11.15 7.41
CA ASN A 258 -0.91 -11.32 6.21
C ASN A 258 -1.44 -12.75 6.04
N ASN A 259 -0.85 -13.73 6.72
CA ASN A 259 -1.39 -15.09 6.77
C ASN A 259 -2.52 -15.19 7.81
N CYS A 260 -3.63 -14.50 7.57
CA CYS A 260 -4.69 -14.30 8.55
C CYS A 260 -5.50 -15.56 8.88
N GLY A 261 -5.41 -16.61 8.06
CA GLY A 261 -6.29 -17.78 8.17
C GLY A 261 -7.77 -17.41 7.92
N THR A 262 -8.68 -18.20 8.49
CA THR A 262 -10.14 -18.01 8.27
C THR A 262 -10.95 -17.91 9.56
N SER A 263 -10.33 -18.04 10.73
CA SER A 263 -11.02 -17.88 12.01
C SER A 263 -11.32 -16.42 12.28
N THR A 264 -12.39 -16.14 13.01
CA THR A 264 -12.68 -14.79 13.49
C THR A 264 -12.29 -14.70 14.96
N SER A 265 -11.46 -13.72 15.30
CA SER A 265 -11.03 -13.41 16.66
C SER A 265 -10.87 -11.90 16.80
N GLN A 266 -11.33 -11.34 17.93
CA GLN A 266 -11.12 -9.93 18.24
C GLN A 266 -9.68 -9.60 18.66
N ASP A 267 -8.85 -10.63 18.87
CA ASP A 267 -7.40 -10.48 19.13
C ASP A 267 -6.56 -10.62 17.85
N SER A 268 -7.21 -10.85 16.69
CA SER A 268 -6.50 -11.07 15.43
C SER A 268 -5.55 -9.92 15.11
N GLN A 269 -4.36 -10.28 14.62
CA GLN A 269 -3.34 -9.34 14.14
C GLN A 269 -3.31 -9.30 12.60
N CYS A 270 -4.42 -9.65 11.95
CA CYS A 270 -4.50 -9.67 10.49
C CYS A 270 -4.26 -8.27 9.91
N GLN A 271 -3.37 -8.18 8.93
CA GLN A 271 -3.05 -6.96 8.17
C GLN A 271 -3.41 -7.10 6.69
N THR A 272 -4.44 -7.90 6.41
CA THR A 272 -5.06 -7.99 5.08
C THR A 272 -6.51 -7.52 5.13
N ALA A 273 -6.80 -6.44 4.42
CA ALA A 273 -8.12 -5.84 4.28
C ALA A 273 -8.77 -6.22 2.95
N TRP A 274 -10.10 -6.07 2.92
CA TRP A 274 -10.91 -6.31 1.73
C TRP A 274 -11.86 -5.15 1.48
N ILE A 275 -12.18 -4.88 0.22
CA ILE A 275 -13.18 -3.88 -0.17
C ILE A 275 -13.95 -4.38 -1.40
N ASN A 276 -15.22 -4.73 -1.22
CA ASN A 276 -16.05 -5.33 -2.26
C ASN A 276 -17.43 -4.68 -2.39
N ASP A 277 -18.05 -4.29 -1.28
CA ASP A 277 -19.41 -3.76 -1.28
C ASP A 277 -19.78 -3.08 0.06
N VAL A 278 -20.95 -2.45 0.14
CA VAL A 278 -21.50 -1.79 1.35
C VAL A 278 -21.52 -2.69 2.59
N ASP A 279 -21.66 -4.00 2.40
CA ASP A 279 -21.70 -4.98 3.50
C ASP A 279 -20.49 -5.93 3.48
N ASP A 280 -19.50 -5.71 2.63
CA ASP A 280 -18.29 -6.54 2.51
C ASP A 280 -17.04 -5.68 2.32
N PHE A 281 -16.54 -5.14 3.44
CA PHE A 281 -15.30 -4.39 3.49
C PHE A 281 -14.61 -4.56 4.85
N CYS A 282 -13.39 -4.06 4.95
CA CYS A 282 -12.64 -3.94 6.18
C CYS A 282 -12.16 -2.50 6.36
N LEU A 283 -11.91 -2.12 7.61
CA LEU A 283 -11.24 -0.89 8.01
C LEU A 283 -9.93 -1.23 8.73
N TRP A 284 -8.95 -0.36 8.61
CA TRP A 284 -7.77 -0.37 9.47
C TRP A 284 -8.11 0.35 10.77
N ALA A 285 -7.85 -0.28 11.92
CA ALA A 285 -8.02 0.36 13.21
C ALA A 285 -7.15 -0.31 14.30
N PRO A 286 -6.93 0.36 15.45
CA PRO A 286 -5.82 0.01 16.31
C PRO A 286 -5.93 -1.39 16.91
N PRO A 287 -4.82 -2.13 17.09
CA PRO A 287 -4.86 -3.44 17.73
C PRO A 287 -5.29 -3.35 19.21
N SER A 288 -5.08 -2.19 19.83
CA SER A 288 -5.53 -1.79 21.17
C SER A 288 -5.88 -0.31 21.16
N THR A 289 -6.73 0.16 22.08
CA THR A 289 -7.18 1.57 22.10
C THR A 289 -6.02 2.56 21.98
N GLY A 290 -6.08 3.43 20.97
CA GLY A 290 -5.03 4.40 20.65
C GLY A 290 -5.51 5.44 19.64
N THR A 291 -4.71 6.50 19.45
CA THR A 291 -4.94 7.45 18.35
C THR A 291 -4.36 6.89 17.07
N ILE A 292 -4.99 7.16 15.93
CA ILE A 292 -4.52 6.70 14.61
C ILE A 292 -3.11 7.21 14.33
N GLY A 293 -2.82 8.48 14.66
CA GLY A 293 -1.47 9.03 14.49
C GLY A 293 -0.38 8.28 15.28
N ASP A 294 -0.70 7.70 16.44
CA ASP A 294 0.26 6.92 17.23
C ASP A 294 0.34 5.45 16.77
N THR A 295 -0.72 4.91 16.17
CA THR A 295 -0.84 3.48 15.85
C THR A 295 -0.81 3.15 14.36
N GLU A 296 -0.75 4.15 13.48
CA GLU A 296 -0.89 4.01 12.02
C GLU A 296 0.00 2.91 11.41
N ARG A 297 1.17 2.66 12.00
CA ARG A 297 2.13 1.66 11.53
C ARG A 297 1.76 0.21 11.87
N ILE A 298 0.88 0.02 12.85
CA ILE A 298 0.54 -1.28 13.44
C ILE A 298 -0.96 -1.60 13.40
N GLU A 299 -1.74 -0.84 12.63
CA GLU A 299 -3.17 -1.06 12.44
C GLU A 299 -3.47 -2.50 11.98
N VAL A 300 -4.64 -3.01 12.37
CA VAL A 300 -5.12 -4.35 12.00
C VAL A 300 -6.49 -4.27 11.33
N ALA A 301 -6.83 -5.28 10.53
CA ALA A 301 -8.06 -5.30 9.77
C ALA A 301 -9.26 -5.64 10.66
N TRP A 302 -10.30 -4.81 10.56
CA TRP A 302 -11.62 -5.01 11.12
C TRP A 302 -12.64 -5.12 9.99
N CYS A 303 -13.24 -6.30 9.81
CA CYS A 303 -14.08 -6.57 8.65
C CYS A 303 -15.56 -6.70 9.01
N THR A 304 -16.45 -6.32 8.08
CA THR A 304 -17.88 -6.61 8.17
C THR A 304 -18.17 -8.11 7.96
N LYS A 305 -17.25 -8.83 7.34
CA LYS A 305 -17.34 -10.28 7.14
C LYS A 305 -16.44 -11.06 8.09
N SER A 306 -17.04 -12.01 8.81
CA SER A 306 -16.32 -13.13 9.46
C SER A 306 -15.82 -14.12 8.41
N GLY A 307 -14.77 -14.88 8.74
CA GLY A 307 -14.14 -15.83 7.81
C GLY A 307 -12.90 -15.31 7.08
N ARG A 308 -12.53 -14.04 7.30
CA ARG A 308 -11.34 -13.39 6.70
C ARG A 308 -10.06 -13.55 7.51
N GLY A 309 -10.09 -14.23 8.66
CA GLY A 309 -8.95 -14.26 9.58
C GLY A 309 -8.80 -12.98 10.42
N ALA A 310 -9.48 -11.91 10.03
CA ALA A 310 -9.47 -10.59 10.65
C ALA A 310 -10.43 -10.46 11.85
N ARG A 311 -10.33 -9.32 12.53
CA ARG A 311 -11.32 -8.90 13.52
C ARG A 311 -12.63 -8.58 12.82
N THR A 312 -13.73 -8.57 13.57
CA THR A 312 -15.03 -8.19 13.03
C THR A 312 -15.52 -6.90 13.64
N ILE A 313 -16.00 -5.98 12.80
CA ILE A 313 -16.57 -4.70 13.24
C ILE A 313 -17.84 -5.00 14.08
N PRO A 314 -17.90 -4.63 15.37
CA PRO A 314 -19.05 -4.93 16.21
C PRO A 314 -20.35 -4.31 15.66
N ASP A 315 -21.48 -5.00 15.83
CA ASP A 315 -22.77 -4.49 15.39
C ASP A 315 -23.12 -3.15 16.07
N GLY A 316 -23.70 -2.24 15.29
CA GLY A 316 -24.00 -0.87 15.74
C GLY A 316 -22.78 0.05 15.85
N THR A 317 -21.60 -0.37 15.36
CA THR A 317 -20.46 0.52 15.11
C THR A 317 -20.76 1.42 13.92
N LEU A 318 -21.20 0.84 12.81
CA LEU A 318 -21.52 1.55 11.57
C LEU A 318 -22.93 2.15 11.66
N GLN A 319 -23.04 3.45 11.45
CA GLN A 319 -24.30 4.19 11.51
C GLN A 319 -24.74 4.70 10.13
N GLY A 320 -23.80 4.87 9.19
CA GLY A 320 -24.07 5.05 7.76
C GLY A 320 -22.89 4.51 6.95
N VAL A 321 -23.17 3.94 5.78
CA VAL A 321 -22.16 3.41 4.85
C VAL A 321 -22.59 3.68 3.42
N HIS A 322 -21.74 4.34 2.66
CA HIS A 322 -21.93 4.55 1.24
C HIS A 322 -20.79 3.90 0.47
N PHE A 323 -21.11 2.93 -0.37
CA PHE A 323 -20.17 2.27 -1.25
C PHE A 323 -20.40 2.73 -2.69
N VAL A 324 -19.33 3.03 -3.41
CA VAL A 324 -19.36 3.26 -4.85
C VAL A 324 -18.38 2.37 -5.58
N LYS A 325 -18.82 1.93 -6.75
CA LYS A 325 -17.96 1.34 -7.78
C LYS A 325 -17.86 2.29 -8.95
N THR A 326 -16.65 2.66 -9.32
CA THR A 326 -16.35 3.45 -10.52
C THR A 326 -15.61 2.59 -11.55
N PRO A 327 -15.28 3.13 -12.74
CA PRO A 327 -14.39 2.46 -13.68
C PRO A 327 -12.99 2.18 -13.11
N ASP A 328 -12.43 3.12 -12.34
CA ASP A 328 -11.02 3.08 -11.91
C ASP A 328 -10.82 2.81 -10.40
N TYR A 329 -11.86 2.85 -9.56
CA TYR A 329 -11.73 2.56 -8.14
C TYR A 329 -13.03 2.07 -7.47
N VAL A 330 -12.87 1.49 -6.29
CA VAL A 330 -13.96 1.32 -5.33
C VAL A 330 -13.71 2.21 -4.14
N GLN A 331 -14.78 2.72 -3.55
CA GLN A 331 -14.72 3.55 -2.37
C GLN A 331 -15.84 3.18 -1.41
N VAL A 332 -15.51 3.12 -0.12
CA VAL A 332 -16.48 3.00 0.97
C VAL A 332 -16.27 4.15 1.95
N THR A 333 -17.33 4.88 2.25
CA THR A 333 -17.34 6.00 3.19
C THR A 333 -18.43 5.79 4.23
N GLY A 334 -18.33 6.45 5.38
CA GLY A 334 -19.39 6.37 6.34
C GLY A 334 -19.10 7.02 7.68
N VAL A 335 -20.08 6.88 8.57
CA VAL A 335 -20.09 7.44 9.92
C VAL A 335 -20.43 6.37 10.94
N GLY A 336 -19.94 6.52 12.17
CA GLY A 336 -20.08 5.49 13.19
C GLY A 336 -19.58 5.89 14.57
N ASP A 337 -19.44 4.86 15.43
CA ASP A 337 -18.77 4.95 16.72
C ASP A 337 -17.53 4.03 16.70
N PHE A 338 -16.43 4.54 16.17
CA PHE A 338 -15.20 3.76 15.95
C PHE A 338 -14.38 3.56 17.23
N THR A 339 -14.83 4.12 18.36
CA THR A 339 -14.30 3.74 19.68
C THR A 339 -14.52 2.25 19.98
N LYS A 340 -15.53 1.64 19.33
CA LYS A 340 -15.81 0.20 19.39
C LYS A 340 -14.80 -0.67 18.64
N ILE A 341 -13.93 -0.08 17.81
CA ILE A 341 -12.84 -0.76 17.12
C ILE A 341 -11.48 -0.16 17.50
N ASN A 342 -11.37 0.33 18.73
CA ASN A 342 -10.15 0.82 19.37
C ASN A 342 -9.64 2.20 18.90
N VAL A 343 -10.39 2.95 18.11
CA VAL A 343 -10.02 4.36 17.88
C VAL A 343 -10.26 5.16 19.16
N ALA A 344 -9.31 5.99 19.57
CA ALA A 344 -9.46 6.80 20.79
C ALA A 344 -10.62 7.79 20.65
N ASN A 345 -11.38 7.98 21.73
CA ASN A 345 -12.51 8.92 21.71
C ASN A 345 -12.01 10.36 21.52
N GLY A 346 -12.55 11.05 20.51
CA GLY A 346 -12.14 12.41 20.14
C GLY A 346 -10.89 12.47 19.28
N ASP A 347 -10.40 11.33 18.79
CA ASP A 347 -9.33 11.30 17.79
C ASP A 347 -9.88 11.66 16.41
N GLU A 348 -9.45 12.82 15.88
CA GLU A 348 -9.86 13.33 14.57
C GLU A 348 -9.28 12.52 13.39
N GLY A 349 -8.44 11.53 13.69
CA GLY A 349 -8.00 10.51 12.74
C GLY A 349 -6.66 10.80 12.07
N GLY A 350 -6.39 10.05 11.00
CA GLY A 350 -5.18 10.17 10.18
C GLY A 350 -5.33 9.44 8.85
N GLU A 351 -4.40 9.70 7.94
CA GLU A 351 -4.27 8.95 6.68
C GLU A 351 -3.53 7.63 6.91
N LEU A 352 -3.99 6.59 6.22
CA LEU A 352 -3.39 5.27 6.12
C LEU A 352 -3.29 4.91 4.65
N ASP A 353 -2.13 4.44 4.21
CA ASP A 353 -1.82 4.22 2.81
C ASP A 353 -0.68 3.19 2.61
N PRO A 354 -0.42 2.71 1.39
CA PRO A 354 0.63 1.71 1.11
C PRO A 354 2.05 2.28 1.03
N HIS A 355 2.23 3.61 1.07
CA HIS A 355 3.46 4.33 0.75
C HIS A 355 3.82 5.41 1.79
N GLY A 356 3.53 5.17 3.07
CA GLY A 356 3.77 6.07 4.19
C GLY A 356 5.16 6.73 4.20
N ALA A 357 5.37 7.73 5.07
CA ALA A 357 6.46 8.71 4.93
C ALA A 357 7.91 8.15 4.80
N ASP A 358 8.18 6.93 5.27
CA ASP A 358 9.48 6.26 5.15
C ASP A 358 9.60 5.26 3.98
N GLY A 359 8.57 5.21 3.11
CA GLY A 359 8.47 4.31 1.97
C GLY A 359 7.85 2.94 2.28
N ASN A 360 7.47 2.70 3.53
CA ASN A 360 6.64 1.56 3.93
C ASN A 360 5.20 2.03 4.16
N GLY A 361 4.24 1.12 4.03
CA GLY A 361 2.84 1.45 4.33
C GLY A 361 2.59 1.80 5.80
N ASN A 362 1.44 2.40 6.06
CA ASN A 362 0.86 2.63 7.38
C ASN A 362 -0.60 2.13 7.33
N PRO A 363 -0.90 0.88 7.75
CA PRO A 363 0.00 -0.05 8.43
C PRO A 363 1.10 -0.64 7.55
N ILE A 364 2.27 -0.86 8.17
CA ILE A 364 3.40 -1.51 7.51
C ILE A 364 2.96 -2.91 7.08
N GLY A 365 3.13 -3.22 5.80
CA GLY A 365 2.74 -4.50 5.22
C GLY A 365 1.22 -4.71 5.12
N GLY A 366 0.42 -3.64 5.21
CA GLY A 366 -1.01 -3.68 4.92
C GLY A 366 -1.29 -4.09 3.47
N LEU A 367 -2.09 -5.13 3.26
CA LEU A 367 -2.51 -5.58 1.93
C LEU A 367 -4.01 -5.37 1.74
N VAL A 368 -4.42 -4.93 0.55
CA VAL A 368 -5.84 -4.70 0.21
C VAL A 368 -6.24 -5.57 -0.97
N PHE A 369 -7.35 -6.29 -0.84
CA PHE A 369 -7.90 -7.15 -1.87
C PHE A 369 -9.36 -6.81 -2.21
N GLY A 370 -9.77 -7.12 -3.43
CA GLY A 370 -11.17 -7.02 -3.81
C GLY A 370 -11.54 -7.95 -4.96
N ASN A 371 -12.83 -7.99 -5.26
CA ASN A 371 -13.42 -8.80 -6.32
C ASN A 371 -14.04 -7.96 -7.46
N THR A 372 -14.05 -6.65 -7.30
CA THR A 372 -14.79 -5.72 -8.18
C THR A 372 -14.16 -5.62 -9.57
N PHE A 373 -12.83 -5.54 -9.63
CA PHE A 373 -12.07 -5.40 -10.87
C PHE A 373 -11.40 -6.71 -11.35
N GLY A 374 -11.49 -7.75 -10.54
CA GLY A 374 -10.94 -9.08 -10.81
C GLY A 374 -11.10 -9.95 -9.58
N SER A 375 -11.23 -11.27 -9.75
CA SER A 375 -11.41 -12.18 -8.61
C SER A 375 -10.15 -12.20 -7.73
N ASN A 376 -10.31 -11.84 -6.45
CA ASN A 376 -9.23 -11.75 -5.47
C ASN A 376 -8.04 -10.90 -5.93
N LEU A 377 -8.33 -9.79 -6.62
CA LEU A 377 -7.31 -8.88 -7.11
C LEU A 377 -6.71 -8.11 -5.93
N GLN A 378 -5.38 -8.00 -5.89
CA GLN A 378 -4.72 -7.08 -4.98
C GLN A 378 -4.84 -5.65 -5.53
N TYR A 379 -5.24 -4.71 -4.68
CA TYR A 379 -5.24 -3.29 -4.98
C TYR A 379 -3.98 -2.67 -4.37
N HIS A 380 -3.05 -2.25 -5.22
CA HIS A 380 -1.74 -1.72 -4.79
C HIS A 380 -1.79 -0.26 -4.39
N GLU A 381 -2.73 0.49 -4.95
CA GLU A 381 -2.93 1.90 -4.64
C GLU A 381 -4.24 2.05 -3.88
N TRP A 382 -4.16 2.54 -2.65
CA TRP A 382 -5.29 2.76 -1.79
C TRP A 382 -4.97 3.87 -0.80
N THR A 383 -6.00 4.52 -0.29
CA THR A 383 -5.87 5.50 0.80
C THR A 383 -7.09 5.34 1.68
N SER A 384 -6.89 5.47 2.99
CA SER A 384 -7.91 5.30 4.00
C SER A 384 -7.74 6.36 5.07
N PHE A 385 -8.86 6.90 5.54
CA PHE A 385 -8.89 7.75 6.72
C PHE A 385 -9.93 7.18 7.67
N ILE A 386 -9.61 7.26 8.96
CA ILE A 386 -10.54 6.89 10.02
C ILE A 386 -10.32 7.81 11.21
N SER A 387 -11.42 8.26 11.79
CA SER A 387 -11.46 9.02 13.04
C SER A 387 -12.36 8.27 14.03
N TYR A 388 -12.59 8.84 15.22
CA TYR A 388 -13.51 8.25 16.19
C TYR A 388 -14.97 8.16 15.69
N ASN A 389 -15.36 8.93 14.67
CA ASN A 389 -16.76 9.02 14.22
C ASN A 389 -16.98 8.93 12.69
N GLU A 390 -15.94 8.94 11.86
CA GLU A 390 -16.05 8.80 10.41
C GLU A 390 -14.93 7.94 9.81
N PHE A 391 -15.17 7.46 8.59
CA PHE A 391 -14.16 6.78 7.78
C PHE A 391 -14.40 6.97 6.30
N CYS A 392 -13.34 6.77 5.53
CA CYS A 392 -13.38 6.65 4.08
C CYS A 392 -12.19 5.82 3.63
N PHE A 393 -12.43 4.92 2.68
CA PHE A 393 -11.42 4.00 2.18
C PHE A 393 -11.64 3.81 0.70
N ARG A 394 -10.64 4.17 -0.10
CA ARG A 394 -10.64 4.04 -1.55
C ARG A 394 -9.50 3.12 -1.97
N ALA A 395 -9.78 2.24 -2.93
CA ALA A 395 -8.79 1.38 -3.57
C ALA A 395 -8.91 1.46 -5.08
N CYS A 396 -7.79 1.78 -5.73
CA CYS A 396 -7.71 2.17 -7.13
C CYS A 396 -7.01 1.11 -7.98
N VAL A 397 -7.39 1.06 -9.26
CA VAL A 397 -6.81 0.15 -10.26
C VAL A 397 -6.46 0.91 -11.54
N GLY A 398 -5.71 0.23 -12.42
CA GLY A 398 -5.37 0.76 -13.73
C GLY A 398 -4.22 1.77 -13.72
N PRO A 399 -3.93 2.40 -14.87
CA PRO A 399 -2.75 3.23 -15.06
C PRO A 399 -2.76 4.54 -14.25
N ASN A 400 -3.94 4.97 -13.79
CA ASN A 400 -4.12 6.18 -12.99
C ASN A 400 -4.29 5.88 -11.49
N ALA A 401 -4.04 4.64 -11.04
CA ALA A 401 -4.36 4.22 -9.68
C ALA A 401 -3.75 5.14 -8.60
N ALA A 402 -2.45 5.44 -8.70
CA ALA A 402 -1.77 6.36 -7.77
C ALA A 402 -2.31 7.81 -7.86
N ARG A 403 -2.81 8.23 -9.03
CA ARG A 403 -3.45 9.54 -9.20
C ARG A 403 -4.83 9.58 -8.53
N ASN A 404 -5.58 8.49 -8.58
CA ASN A 404 -6.95 8.41 -8.06
C ASN A 404 -6.99 8.10 -6.55
N CYS A 405 -5.89 7.54 -6.01
CA CYS A 405 -5.65 7.23 -4.60
C CYS A 405 -4.41 7.96 -4.11
N GLN A 406 -4.41 9.30 -4.19
CA GLN A 406 -3.30 10.13 -3.71
C GLN A 406 -3.14 9.99 -2.19
N HIS A 407 -1.88 10.05 -1.75
CA HIS A 407 -1.49 9.93 -0.35
C HIS A 407 -0.61 11.12 0.13
N ILE A 408 -0.89 12.31 -0.43
CA ILE A 408 -0.16 13.56 -0.14
C ILE A 408 -1.05 14.63 0.52
N TYR A 409 -2.27 14.26 0.89
CA TYR A 409 -3.30 15.16 1.43
C TYR A 409 -3.82 14.69 2.79
N ASP A 410 -2.91 14.17 3.60
CA ASP A 410 -3.13 13.53 4.91
C ASP A 410 -3.89 14.38 5.94
N VAL A 411 -3.78 15.72 5.92
CA VAL A 411 -4.47 16.60 6.87
C VAL A 411 -5.86 17.03 6.43
N MET A 412 -6.32 16.62 5.25
CA MET A 412 -7.57 17.12 4.66
C MET A 412 -8.81 16.31 5.11
N GLY A 413 -8.62 15.06 5.55
CA GLY A 413 -9.69 14.20 6.05
C GLY A 413 -10.66 13.70 4.98
N CYS A 414 -11.71 13.01 5.42
CA CYS A 414 -12.58 12.25 4.54
C CYS A 414 -13.40 13.07 3.56
N TYR A 415 -14.10 14.09 4.05
CA TYR A 415 -14.99 14.91 3.21
C TYR A 415 -14.25 15.62 2.06
N TRP A 416 -12.96 15.89 2.23
CA TRP A 416 -12.16 16.57 1.21
C TRP A 416 -11.48 15.60 0.26
N ASN A 417 -10.87 14.53 0.78
CA ASN A 417 -10.18 13.54 -0.06
C ASN A 417 -11.14 12.61 -0.79
N MET A 418 -12.28 12.26 -0.19
CA MET A 418 -13.25 11.30 -0.73
C MET A 418 -14.68 11.80 -0.60
N PRO A 419 -15.07 12.86 -1.32
CA PRO A 419 -16.43 13.39 -1.29
C PRO A 419 -17.46 12.31 -1.64
N ALA A 420 -18.47 12.14 -0.79
CA ALA A 420 -19.47 11.08 -0.91
C ALA A 420 -20.70 11.39 -0.05
N ASN A 421 -21.65 10.44 0.00
CA ASN A 421 -22.71 10.45 1.00
C ASN A 421 -22.15 9.95 2.36
N TYR A 422 -22.36 10.72 3.42
CA TYR A 422 -22.01 10.40 4.81
C TYR A 422 -23.23 10.42 5.75
N ASP A 423 -24.44 10.42 5.20
CA ASP A 423 -25.67 10.52 5.98
C ASP A 423 -25.83 9.32 6.92
N SER A 424 -26.05 9.61 8.21
CA SER A 424 -26.40 8.59 9.20
C SER A 424 -27.75 7.96 8.88
N GLY A 425 -27.86 6.65 9.04
CA GLY A 425 -29.01 5.84 8.69
C GLY A 425 -29.09 5.44 7.22
N VAL A 426 -28.15 5.88 6.38
CA VAL A 426 -28.06 5.47 4.97
C VAL A 426 -27.02 4.37 4.82
N PHE A 427 -27.44 3.25 4.23
CA PHE A 427 -26.54 2.15 3.87
C PHE A 427 -26.79 1.76 2.43
N GLU A 428 -25.88 2.10 1.53
CA GLU A 428 -26.10 1.89 0.11
C GLU A 428 -24.83 1.53 -0.67
N SER A 429 -25.05 0.91 -1.82
CA SER A 429 -24.02 0.53 -2.79
C SER A 429 -24.47 1.01 -4.16
N CYS A 430 -23.65 1.81 -4.83
CA CYS A 430 -23.98 2.47 -6.08
C CYS A 430 -22.90 2.20 -7.14
N ASP A 431 -23.28 2.32 -8.41
CA ASP A 431 -22.31 2.65 -9.46
C ASP A 431 -22.06 4.17 -9.42
N ALA A 432 -20.88 4.64 -9.79
CA ALA A 432 -20.56 6.06 -9.90
C ALA A 432 -19.56 6.35 -11.02
N ASP A 433 -19.52 7.61 -11.45
CA ASP A 433 -18.43 8.12 -12.29
C ASP A 433 -17.15 8.30 -11.44
N ASP A 434 -15.99 8.40 -12.09
CA ASP A 434 -14.76 8.77 -11.39
C ASP A 434 -14.83 10.24 -10.91
N ASP A 435 -14.42 10.48 -9.67
CA ASP A 435 -14.26 11.82 -9.12
C ASP A 435 -13.13 12.58 -9.82
N GLU A 436 -13.18 13.91 -9.75
CA GLU A 436 -12.00 14.72 -10.03
C GLU A 436 -10.90 14.36 -9.00
N PRO A 437 -9.67 14.04 -9.44
CA PRO A 437 -8.65 13.57 -8.50
C PRO A 437 -8.24 14.60 -7.48
N MET A 438 -7.86 14.11 -6.29
CA MET A 438 -7.55 14.95 -5.13
C MET A 438 -6.55 16.06 -5.49
N GLY A 439 -6.92 17.30 -5.16
CA GLY A 439 -6.11 18.50 -5.41
C GLY A 439 -6.07 18.98 -6.86
N VAL A 440 -6.80 18.38 -7.80
CA VAL A 440 -6.83 18.83 -9.21
C VAL A 440 -8.01 19.76 -9.45
N TYR A 441 -7.75 21.04 -9.71
CA TYR A 441 -8.76 22.05 -9.98
C TYR A 441 -8.61 22.57 -11.41
N GLY A 442 -9.33 21.94 -12.34
CA GLY A 442 -9.29 22.25 -13.78
C GLY A 442 -7.93 21.93 -14.39
N THR A 443 -7.10 22.95 -14.62
CA THR A 443 -5.73 22.77 -15.15
C THR A 443 -4.64 22.99 -14.09
N SER A 444 -5.05 23.24 -12.85
CA SER A 444 -4.14 23.52 -11.73
C SER A 444 -4.14 22.37 -10.72
N THR A 445 -3.01 22.19 -10.04
CA THR A 445 -2.89 21.28 -8.90
C THR A 445 -2.62 22.11 -7.66
N TRP A 446 -3.45 21.92 -6.63
CA TRP A 446 -3.22 22.46 -5.30
C TRP A 446 -2.39 21.47 -4.48
N PHE A 447 -1.53 22.01 -3.62
CA PHE A 447 -0.73 21.21 -2.70
C PHE A 447 -1.05 21.61 -1.26
N GLN A 448 -1.03 20.62 -0.37
CA GLN A 448 -1.32 20.81 1.03
C GLN A 448 -0.46 21.92 1.65
N GLY A 449 -1.07 22.73 2.53
CA GLY A 449 -0.41 23.86 3.19
C GLY A 449 -0.42 25.17 2.38
N VAL A 450 -0.92 25.18 1.15
CA VAL A 450 -1.08 26.40 0.34
C VAL A 450 -2.40 27.11 0.67
N SER A 451 -2.35 28.44 0.86
CA SER A 451 -3.51 29.26 1.18
C SER A 451 -4.00 30.10 -0.02
N PRO A 452 -5.33 30.18 -0.28
CA PRO A 452 -6.39 29.48 0.45
C PRO A 452 -6.43 27.99 0.11
N THR A 453 -6.80 27.17 1.10
CA THR A 453 -7.22 25.79 0.84
C THR A 453 -8.53 25.83 0.05
N PRO A 454 -8.61 25.18 -1.12
CA PRO A 454 -9.83 25.15 -1.91
C PRO A 454 -10.90 24.27 -1.25
N ASP A 455 -12.16 24.55 -1.60
CA ASP A 455 -13.29 23.71 -1.21
C ASP A 455 -13.11 22.28 -1.74
N PRO A 456 -13.66 21.27 -1.05
CA PRO A 456 -13.63 19.89 -1.51
C PRO A 456 -14.32 19.77 -2.88
N HIS A 457 -13.90 18.78 -3.68
CA HIS A 457 -14.62 18.47 -4.92
C HIS A 457 -16.06 18.05 -4.60
N PRO A 458 -17.03 18.33 -5.48
CA PRO A 458 -18.34 17.70 -5.37
C PRO A 458 -18.18 16.18 -5.55
N ALA A 459 -18.98 15.40 -4.82
CA ALA A 459 -19.07 13.97 -5.08
C ALA A 459 -19.52 13.71 -6.52
N ALA A 460 -18.91 12.75 -7.19
CA ALA A 460 -19.33 12.32 -8.52
C ALA A 460 -20.78 11.82 -8.52
N ALA A 461 -21.38 11.83 -9.72
CA ALA A 461 -22.73 11.34 -9.88
C ALA A 461 -22.79 9.84 -9.59
N SER A 462 -23.71 9.43 -8.72
CA SER A 462 -24.01 8.04 -8.42
C SER A 462 -25.29 7.57 -9.12
N SER A 463 -25.37 6.28 -9.40
CA SER A 463 -26.48 5.64 -10.07
C SER A 463 -26.64 4.18 -9.62
N ASN A 464 -27.76 3.54 -10.01
CA ASN A 464 -28.05 2.14 -9.68
C ASN A 464 -27.93 1.78 -8.19
N CYS A 465 -28.15 2.75 -7.30
CA CYS A 465 -27.99 2.58 -5.87
C CYS A 465 -28.93 1.51 -5.30
N ARG A 466 -28.36 0.55 -4.58
CA ARG A 466 -29.06 -0.45 -3.78
C ARG A 466 -28.89 -0.12 -2.30
N THR A 467 -30.00 -0.05 -1.57
CA THR A 467 -29.96 0.16 -0.12
C THR A 467 -29.99 -1.17 0.64
N VAL A 468 -29.28 -1.26 1.75
CA VAL A 468 -29.45 -2.30 2.76
C VAL A 468 -30.01 -1.67 4.05
N PRO A 469 -30.74 -2.41 4.90
CA PRO A 469 -31.31 -1.82 6.12
C PRO A 469 -30.24 -1.39 7.13
N THR A 470 -29.15 -2.15 7.21
CA THR A 470 -28.02 -1.94 8.12
C THR A 470 -26.81 -2.73 7.62
N VAL A 471 -25.64 -2.39 8.13
CA VAL A 471 -24.41 -3.15 7.95
C VAL A 471 -23.95 -3.68 9.30
N GLY A 472 -23.74 -4.99 9.38
CA GLY A 472 -23.29 -5.68 10.58
C GLY A 472 -22.53 -6.96 10.21
N VAL A 473 -22.09 -7.70 11.24
CA VAL A 473 -21.27 -8.88 11.03
C VAL A 473 -22.06 -9.97 10.32
N SER A 474 -21.51 -10.47 9.21
CA SER A 474 -22.05 -11.63 8.51
C SER A 474 -20.94 -12.58 8.09
N SER A 475 -21.29 -13.84 7.78
CA SER A 475 -20.29 -14.80 7.30
C SER A 475 -20.00 -14.60 5.82
N LEU A 476 -18.74 -14.84 5.42
CA LEU A 476 -18.44 -15.02 4.01
C LEU A 476 -19.32 -16.11 3.43
N LYS A 477 -20.07 -15.77 2.38
CA LYS A 477 -20.83 -16.75 1.62
C LYS A 477 -19.82 -17.71 0.99
N LYS A 478 -19.73 -18.94 1.51
CA LYS A 478 -19.02 -20.02 0.80
C LYS A 478 -19.65 -20.10 -0.59
N LYS A 479 -18.86 -20.02 -1.67
CA LYS A 479 -19.32 -20.43 -3.01
C LYS A 479 -19.84 -21.86 -2.85
N ARG A 480 -21.15 -22.05 -2.70
CA ARG A 480 -21.75 -23.36 -2.88
C ARG A 480 -21.42 -23.70 -4.33
N ALA A 481 -20.56 -24.68 -4.55
CA ALA A 481 -20.45 -25.32 -5.84
C ALA A 481 -21.88 -25.59 -6.31
N LEU A 482 -22.15 -25.26 -7.57
CA LEU A 482 -23.45 -25.39 -8.22
C LEU A 482 -23.81 -26.88 -8.42
N GLU A 483 -23.64 -27.73 -7.42
CA GLU A 483 -24.11 -29.12 -7.39
C GLU A 483 -25.55 -29.13 -6.87
N LYS A 484 -26.51 -28.71 -7.70
CA LYS A 484 -27.92 -29.15 -7.65
C LYS A 484 -28.77 -28.55 -8.78
N ILE A 485 -28.34 -28.65 -10.04
CA ILE A 485 -29.25 -28.59 -11.19
C ILE A 485 -28.86 -29.65 -12.22
N THR A 486 -28.94 -30.92 -11.82
CA THR A 486 -29.02 -32.07 -12.74
C THR A 486 -29.72 -33.22 -12.02
N ALA A 487 -31.00 -33.02 -11.73
CA ALA A 487 -31.93 -34.12 -11.52
C ALA A 487 -33.07 -33.94 -12.52
N LEU A 488 -32.78 -34.20 -13.80
CA LEU A 488 -33.82 -34.50 -14.77
C LEU A 488 -34.31 -35.93 -14.50
N PRO A 489 -35.64 -36.16 -14.42
CA PRO A 489 -36.17 -37.50 -14.20
C PRO A 489 -35.91 -38.36 -15.44
N THR A 490 -35.35 -39.54 -15.21
CA THR A 490 -35.24 -40.63 -16.18
C THR A 490 -36.65 -40.98 -16.68
N SER A 491 -36.94 -40.68 -17.95
CA SER A 491 -38.10 -41.21 -18.65
C SER A 491 -37.92 -42.72 -18.86
N THR A 492 -38.91 -43.49 -18.41
CA THR A 492 -39.07 -44.93 -18.64
C THR A 492 -39.23 -45.27 -20.13
N PRO A 493 -38.83 -46.48 -20.55
CA PRO A 493 -38.89 -46.89 -21.96
C PRO A 493 -40.27 -47.41 -22.35
N PHE A 494 -40.75 -47.01 -23.53
CA PHE A 494 -41.69 -47.75 -24.37
C PHE A 494 -41.23 -47.67 -25.81
#